data_AF-A0A6M7Y084-F1
#
_entry.id   AF-A0A6M7Y084-F1
#
_cell.length_a   1.000
_cell.length_b   1.000
_cell.length_c   1.000
_cell.angle_alpha   90.00
_cell.angle_beta   90.00
_cell.angle_gamma   90.00
#
_symmetry.space_group_name_H-M   'P 1'
#
loop_
_entity.id
_entity.type
_entity.pdbx_description
1 polymer ?
#
loop_
_entity_poly.entity_id
_entity_poly.type
_entity_poly.pdbx_seq_one_letter_code
_entity_poly.pdbx_strand_id
1 'polypeptide(L)'
;MFEILFGQPRTIARYRSAPLQKERLQYLSHCERLGIKIETLRKIAYHQWDLVRILDLHDNDSSNLSKIENALRRWSSPAERKSRSRAGRRFFGHAERWMRFMGWFEPRAMFHSHTREVAIFATRMASERGWAKKTIDDCCRTVDSFFRLAG
;
A
#
# COMPACT_ATOMS: atom_id res chain seq x y z
N MET A 1 9.11 -11.23 -17.82
CA MET A 1 8.69 -9.82 -17.71
C MET A 1 9.90 -8.90 -17.54
N PHE A 2 10.78 -9.08 -16.55
CA PHE A 2 12.00 -8.25 -16.44
C PHE A 2 12.92 -8.32 -17.66
N GLU A 3 12.92 -9.44 -18.36
CA GLU A 3 13.66 -9.76 -19.57
C GLU A 3 13.12 -8.99 -20.78
N ILE A 4 11.81 -8.68 -20.76
CA ILE A 4 11.14 -7.84 -21.75
C ILE A 4 11.41 -6.36 -21.44
N LEU A 5 11.42 -6.02 -20.14
CA LEU A 5 11.62 -4.65 -19.69
C LEU A 5 13.08 -4.20 -19.79
N PHE A 6 14.06 -5.06 -19.56
CA PHE A 6 15.47 -4.66 -19.50
C PHE A 6 16.31 -5.47 -20.48
N GLY A 7 17.10 -4.80 -21.30
CA GLY A 7 18.01 -5.49 -22.24
C GLY A 7 19.32 -5.95 -21.60
N GLN A 8 19.75 -5.33 -20.51
CA GLN A 8 21.06 -5.61 -19.91
C GLN A 8 20.98 -6.77 -18.90
N PRO A 9 21.76 -7.87 -19.07
CA PRO A 9 21.71 -9.04 -18.18
C PRO A 9 21.96 -8.71 -16.71
N ARG A 10 22.90 -7.80 -16.42
CA ARG A 10 23.19 -7.35 -15.05
C ARG A 10 21.98 -6.68 -14.39
N THR A 11 21.23 -5.88 -15.15
CA THR A 11 20.01 -5.23 -14.65
C THR A 11 18.92 -6.26 -14.41
N ILE A 12 18.73 -7.22 -15.32
CA ILE A 12 17.77 -8.33 -15.13
C ILE A 12 18.10 -9.11 -13.86
N ALA A 13 19.36 -9.55 -13.70
CA ALA A 13 19.80 -10.31 -12.54
C ALA A 13 19.54 -9.55 -11.23
N ARG A 14 19.90 -8.26 -11.20
CA ARG A 14 19.63 -7.38 -10.07
C ARG A 14 18.14 -7.30 -9.74
N TYR A 15 17.27 -7.17 -10.75
CA TYR A 15 15.80 -7.14 -10.57
C TYR A 15 15.19 -8.45 -10.11
N ARG A 16 15.81 -9.57 -10.48
CA ARG A 16 15.41 -10.90 -10.01
C ARG A 16 15.81 -11.17 -8.56
N SER A 17 16.97 -10.68 -8.12
CA SER A 17 17.47 -10.90 -6.77
C SER A 17 16.89 -9.95 -5.72
N ALA A 18 16.13 -8.94 -6.14
CA ALA A 18 15.51 -8.00 -5.22
C ALA A 18 14.27 -8.63 -4.53
N PRO A 19 13.99 -8.26 -3.27
CA PRO A 19 12.85 -8.78 -2.54
C PRO A 19 11.52 -8.55 -3.26
N LEU A 20 10.55 -9.38 -2.91
CA LEU A 20 9.19 -9.40 -3.43
C LEU A 20 9.17 -9.63 -4.95
N GLN A 21 10.09 -10.48 -5.44
CA GLN A 21 10.26 -10.71 -6.87
C GLN A 21 8.95 -11.16 -7.53
N LYS A 22 8.25 -12.12 -6.92
CA LYS A 22 7.02 -12.71 -7.45
C LYS A 22 5.91 -11.66 -7.53
N GLU A 23 5.73 -10.88 -6.47
CA GLU A 23 4.72 -9.85 -6.31
C GLU A 23 4.94 -8.68 -7.28
N ARG A 24 6.21 -8.31 -7.47
CA ARG A 24 6.60 -7.29 -8.45
C ARG A 24 6.28 -7.75 -9.87
N LEU A 25 6.62 -9.00 -10.20
CA LEU A 25 6.32 -9.60 -11.51
C LEU A 25 4.81 -9.72 -11.78
N GLN A 26 4.03 -10.12 -10.78
CA GLN A 26 2.57 -10.24 -10.89
C GLN A 26 1.93 -8.91 -11.28
N TYR A 27 2.30 -7.83 -10.58
CA TYR A 27 1.74 -6.50 -10.88
C TYR A 27 2.21 -5.95 -12.24
N LEU A 28 3.48 -6.15 -12.61
CA LEU A 28 3.97 -5.73 -13.93
C LEU A 28 3.25 -6.46 -15.06
N SER A 29 2.99 -7.76 -14.89
CA SER A 29 2.22 -8.56 -15.85
C SER A 29 0.75 -8.14 -15.91
N HIS A 30 0.15 -7.77 -14.77
CA HIS A 30 -1.18 -7.17 -14.76
C HIS A 30 -1.22 -5.84 -15.52
N CYS A 31 -0.25 -4.95 -15.30
CA CYS A 31 -0.16 -3.69 -16.02
C CYS A 31 0.04 -3.89 -17.53
N GLU A 32 0.86 -4.85 -17.94
CA GLU A 32 1.03 -5.20 -19.35
C GLU A 32 -0.30 -5.66 -19.98
N ARG A 33 -1.05 -6.53 -19.31
CA ARG A 33 -2.38 -6.97 -19.77
C ARG A 33 -3.38 -5.82 -19.92
N LEU A 34 -3.22 -4.74 -19.15
CA LEU A 34 -4.00 -3.51 -19.27
C LEU A 34 -3.51 -2.58 -20.42
N GLY A 35 -2.53 -3.01 -21.21
CA GLY A 35 -1.99 -2.24 -22.34
C GLY A 35 -1.04 -1.11 -21.93
N ILE A 36 -0.48 -1.17 -20.71
CA ILE A 36 0.50 -0.16 -20.27
C ILE A 36 1.79 -0.29 -21.08
N LYS A 37 2.23 0.83 -21.68
CA LYS A 37 3.45 0.89 -22.50
C LYS A 37 4.69 0.42 -21.73
N ILE A 38 5.62 -0.23 -22.44
CA ILE A 38 6.90 -0.75 -21.90
C ILE A 38 7.69 0.32 -21.13
N GLU A 39 7.75 1.55 -21.65
CA GLU A 39 8.44 2.66 -20.96
C GLU A 39 7.83 2.98 -19.58
N THR A 40 6.51 2.88 -19.47
CA THR A 40 5.79 3.08 -18.21
C THR A 40 5.97 1.87 -17.29
N LEU A 41 5.98 0.64 -17.83
CA LEU A 41 6.29 -0.57 -17.06
C LEU A 41 7.69 -0.51 -16.45
N ARG A 42 8.69 -0.02 -17.18
CA ARG A 42 10.04 0.22 -16.64
C ARG A 42 9.98 1.18 -15.44
N LYS A 43 9.28 2.31 -15.58
CA LYS A 43 9.11 3.29 -14.47
C LYS A 43 8.41 2.66 -13.27
N ILE A 44 7.38 1.84 -13.49
CA ILE A 44 6.71 1.09 -12.43
C ILE A 44 7.71 0.15 -11.75
N ALA A 45 8.51 -0.60 -12.50
CA ALA A 45 9.50 -1.53 -11.94
C ALA A 45 10.57 -0.82 -11.10
N TYR A 46 11.01 0.38 -11.50
CA TYR A 46 11.88 1.25 -10.70
C TYR A 46 11.19 1.72 -9.41
N HIS A 47 9.94 2.19 -9.50
CA HIS A 47 9.21 2.62 -8.30
C HIS A 47 8.97 1.47 -7.32
N GLN A 48 8.66 0.27 -7.81
CA GLN A 48 8.56 -0.92 -6.97
C GLN A 48 9.89 -1.22 -6.27
N TRP A 49 11.01 -1.13 -6.99
CA TRP A 49 12.34 -1.33 -6.42
C TRP A 49 12.62 -0.32 -5.30
N ASP A 50 12.45 0.97 -5.59
CA ASP A 50 12.73 2.02 -4.61
C ASP A 50 11.85 1.89 -3.39
N LEU A 51 10.58 1.51 -3.57
CA LEU A 51 9.65 1.28 -2.48
C LEU A 51 10.09 0.13 -1.57
N VAL A 52 10.49 -1.01 -2.15
CA VAL A 52 11.04 -2.16 -1.42
C VAL A 52 12.23 -1.73 -0.57
N ARG A 53 13.13 -0.91 -1.12
CA ARG A 53 14.31 -0.40 -0.41
C ARG A 53 13.96 0.62 0.68
N ILE A 54 13.06 1.56 0.41
CA ILE A 54 12.68 2.63 1.35
C ILE A 54 11.96 2.05 2.56
N LEU A 55 11.13 1.04 2.36
CA LEU A 55 10.34 0.40 3.40
C LEU A 55 11.03 -0.81 4.02
N ASP A 56 12.23 -1.17 3.53
CA ASP A 56 12.99 -2.32 4.00
C ASP A 56 12.15 -3.62 3.99
N LEU A 57 11.56 -3.93 2.84
CA LEU A 57 10.69 -5.09 2.65
C LEU A 57 11.52 -6.32 2.30
N HIS A 58 11.17 -7.46 2.89
CA HIS A 58 11.85 -8.75 2.68
C HIS A 58 10.90 -9.87 2.28
N ASP A 59 11.40 -10.90 1.62
CA ASP A 59 10.58 -12.07 1.29
C ASP A 59 10.11 -12.79 2.56
N ASN A 60 8.83 -13.17 2.61
CA ASN A 60 8.19 -13.88 3.74
C ASN A 60 8.25 -13.16 5.10
N ASP A 61 8.53 -11.85 5.13
CA ASP A 61 8.52 -11.06 6.37
C ASP A 61 7.08 -10.63 6.74
N SER A 62 6.58 -11.13 7.87
CA SER A 62 5.25 -10.78 8.39
C SER A 62 5.11 -9.30 8.78
N SER A 63 6.22 -8.59 9.00
CA SER A 63 6.22 -7.16 9.33
C SER A 63 6.00 -6.26 8.10
N ASN A 64 6.17 -6.78 6.88
CA ASN A 64 6.00 -6.03 5.64
C ASN A 64 4.64 -5.32 5.55
N LEU A 65 3.57 -6.02 5.94
CA LEU A 65 2.23 -5.45 5.90
C LEU A 65 2.13 -4.22 6.80
N SER A 66 2.65 -4.29 8.02
CA SER A 66 2.67 -3.15 8.94
C SER A 66 3.52 -2.00 8.42
N LYS A 67 4.71 -2.29 7.86
CA LYS A 67 5.60 -1.29 7.23
C LYS A 67 4.87 -0.55 6.09
N ILE A 68 4.20 -1.30 5.22
CA ILE A 68 3.41 -0.77 4.09
C ILE A 68 2.24 0.09 4.58
N GLU A 69 1.45 -0.41 5.53
CA GLU A 69 0.31 0.32 6.06
C GLU A 69 0.73 1.64 6.73
N ASN A 70 1.76 1.61 7.58
CA ASN A 70 2.26 2.79 8.27
C ASN A 70 2.76 3.84 7.26
N ALA A 71 3.47 3.40 6.22
CA ALA A 71 3.93 4.26 5.16
C ALA A 71 2.76 4.90 4.39
N LEU A 72 1.77 4.11 3.97
CA LEU A 72 0.60 4.60 3.25
C LEU A 72 -0.26 5.54 4.08
N ARG A 73 -0.41 5.29 5.39
CA ARG A 73 -1.09 6.21 6.32
C ARG A 73 -0.37 7.55 6.39
N ARG A 74 0.96 7.53 6.59
CA ARG A 74 1.78 8.76 6.60
C ARG A 74 1.66 9.53 5.28
N TRP A 75 1.82 8.84 4.16
CA TRP A 75 1.76 9.46 2.83
C TRP A 75 0.38 9.96 2.42
N SER A 76 -0.67 9.41 3.04
CA SER A 76 -2.06 9.84 2.89
C SER A 76 -2.40 11.09 3.70
N SER A 77 -1.54 11.56 4.60
CA SER A 77 -1.83 12.77 5.38
C SER A 77 -1.92 14.01 4.46
N PRO A 78 -2.82 14.98 4.74
CA PRO A 78 -2.96 16.19 3.92
C PRO A 78 -1.67 17.02 3.85
N ALA A 79 -0.90 17.09 4.94
CA ALA A 79 0.36 17.82 5.01
C ALA A 79 1.40 17.22 4.06
N GLU A 80 1.62 15.90 4.12
CA GLU A 80 2.54 15.18 3.23
C GLU A 80 2.11 15.20 1.77
N ARG A 81 0.80 15.29 1.48
CA ARG A 81 0.31 15.42 0.10
C ARG A 81 0.59 16.82 -0.48
N LYS A 82 0.42 17.87 0.33
CA LYS A 82 0.61 19.28 -0.09
C LYS A 82 2.09 19.62 -0.27
N SER A 83 2.97 19.14 0.58
CA SER A 83 4.42 19.44 0.52
C SER A 83 5.16 18.72 -0.61
N ARG A 84 4.50 17.79 -1.30
CA ARG A 84 5.17 16.85 -2.20
C ARG A 84 5.47 17.43 -3.57
N SER A 85 6.65 17.15 -4.09
CA SER A 85 6.97 17.42 -5.49
C SER A 85 6.08 16.61 -6.47
N ARG A 86 6.00 17.06 -7.73
CA ARG A 86 5.27 16.33 -8.78
C ARG A 86 5.81 14.90 -8.98
N ALA A 87 7.13 14.73 -8.91
CA ALA A 87 7.78 13.42 -8.99
C ALA A 87 7.37 12.52 -7.83
N GLY A 88 7.37 13.06 -6.60
CA GLY A 88 6.91 12.34 -5.43
C GLY A 88 5.46 11.89 -5.58
N ARG A 89 4.54 12.77 -6.00
CA ARG A 89 3.13 12.40 -6.21
C ARG A 89 2.96 11.21 -7.17
N ARG A 90 3.75 11.17 -8.25
CA ARG A 90 3.75 10.06 -9.20
C ARG A 90 4.26 8.77 -8.55
N PHE A 91 5.38 8.83 -7.84
CA PHE A 91 5.93 7.70 -7.10
C PHE A 91 4.89 7.07 -6.16
N PHE A 92 4.27 7.87 -5.29
CA PHE A 92 3.27 7.35 -4.35
C PHE A 92 2.02 6.84 -5.06
N GLY A 93 1.58 7.49 -6.13
CA GLY A 93 0.44 7.00 -6.91
C GLY A 93 0.72 5.64 -7.58
N HIS A 94 1.97 5.33 -7.92
CA HIS A 94 2.36 3.99 -8.40
C HIS A 94 2.45 2.98 -7.24
N ALA A 95 3.07 3.38 -6.12
CA ALA A 95 3.16 2.56 -4.93
C ALA A 95 1.78 2.15 -4.41
N GLU A 96 0.86 3.11 -4.24
CA GLU A 96 -0.50 2.88 -3.75
C GLU A 96 -1.29 1.92 -4.65
N ARG A 97 -1.21 2.09 -5.98
CA ARG A 97 -1.87 1.17 -6.93
C ARG A 97 -1.30 -0.25 -6.85
N TRP A 98 0.02 -0.39 -6.73
CA TRP A 98 0.64 -1.70 -6.56
C TRP A 98 0.19 -2.35 -5.24
N MET A 99 0.23 -1.62 -4.13
CA MET A 99 -0.17 -2.14 -2.81
C MET A 99 -1.65 -2.55 -2.76
N ARG A 100 -2.53 -1.79 -3.42
CA ARG A 100 -3.93 -2.17 -3.61
C ARG A 100 -4.09 -3.46 -4.41
N PHE A 101 -3.37 -3.58 -5.52
CA PHE A 101 -3.41 -4.78 -6.35
C PHE A 101 -2.97 -6.03 -5.58
N MET A 102 -1.98 -5.91 -4.70
CA MET A 102 -1.52 -7.03 -3.86
C MET A 102 -2.50 -7.38 -2.72
N GLY A 103 -3.53 -6.56 -2.47
CA GLY A 103 -4.40 -6.70 -1.31
C GLY A 103 -3.72 -6.35 0.02
N TRP A 104 -2.51 -5.78 -0.01
CA TRP A 104 -1.78 -5.32 1.20
C TRP A 104 -2.25 -3.96 1.68
N PHE A 105 -3.02 -3.28 0.84
CA PHE A 105 -3.69 -2.07 1.20
C PHE A 105 -5.12 -2.18 0.72
N GLU A 106 -6.03 -2.39 1.66
CA GLU A 106 -7.44 -2.23 1.38
C GLU A 106 -7.65 -0.82 0.79
N PRO A 107 -8.34 -0.71 -0.36
CA PRO A 107 -8.61 0.58 -0.96
C PRO A 107 -9.43 1.35 0.04
N ARG A 108 -8.81 2.26 0.79
CA ARG A 108 -9.46 3.20 1.72
C ARG A 108 -10.91 2.78 1.93
N ALA A 109 -11.18 1.89 2.86
CA ALA A 109 -12.28 2.22 3.76
C ALA A 109 -11.83 3.52 4.42
N MET A 110 -11.96 4.62 3.69
CA MET A 110 -13.05 5.56 3.85
C MET A 110 -12.85 6.06 5.26
N PHE A 111 -11.88 6.97 5.39
CA PHE A 111 -12.02 7.99 6.40
C PHE A 111 -13.33 8.70 6.06
N HIS A 112 -14.43 8.19 6.61
CA HIS A 112 -15.66 8.94 6.70
C HIS A 112 -15.38 10.09 7.68
N SER A 113 -16.25 11.09 7.69
CA SER A 113 -16.14 12.24 8.59
C SER A 113 -15.94 11.86 10.06
N HIS A 114 -16.32 10.64 10.45
CA HIS A 114 -16.36 10.15 11.84
C HIS A 114 -15.25 9.17 12.26
N THR A 115 -14.18 9.01 11.49
CA THR A 115 -13.13 8.03 11.85
C THR A 115 -12.42 8.36 13.16
N ARG A 116 -12.34 9.64 13.54
CA ARG A 116 -11.75 10.06 14.83
C ARG A 116 -12.63 9.58 15.98
N GLU A 117 -13.93 9.64 15.82
CA GLU A 117 -14.94 9.24 16.79
C GLU A 117 -14.92 7.72 16.98
N VAL A 118 -14.73 6.95 15.90
CA VAL A 118 -14.54 5.48 15.99
C VAL A 118 -13.26 5.12 16.74
N ALA A 119 -12.16 5.86 16.54
CA ALA A 119 -10.92 5.65 17.28
C ALA A 119 -11.04 6.00 18.77
N ILE A 120 -11.75 7.08 19.11
CA ILE A 120 -12.06 7.46 20.49
C ILE A 120 -12.94 6.38 21.14
N PHE A 121 -13.95 5.88 20.42
CA PHE A 121 -14.77 4.76 20.88
C PHE A 121 -13.91 3.53 21.19
N ALA A 122 -13.07 3.07 20.25
CA ALA A 122 -12.22 1.90 20.46
C ALA A 122 -11.32 2.05 21.70
N THR A 123 -10.74 3.23 21.88
CA THR A 123 -9.87 3.55 23.02
C THR A 123 -10.65 3.44 24.34
N ARG A 124 -11.84 4.04 24.42
CA ARG A 124 -12.70 3.98 25.62
C ARG A 124 -13.16 2.56 25.93
N MET A 125 -13.55 1.79 24.92
CA MET A 125 -14.03 0.43 25.13
C MET A 125 -12.93 -0.49 25.66
N ALA A 126 -11.68 -0.25 25.24
CA ALA A 126 -10.52 -0.93 25.79
C ALA A 126 -10.20 -0.48 27.22
N SER A 127 -10.14 0.83 27.50
CA SER A 127 -9.64 1.36 28.77
C SER A 127 -10.69 1.41 29.89
N GLU A 128 -11.94 1.77 29.58
CA GLU A 128 -13.00 2.00 30.58
C GLU A 128 -13.86 0.77 30.80
N ARG A 129 -14.02 -0.07 29.76
CA ARG A 129 -14.92 -1.24 29.79
C ARG A 129 -14.22 -2.58 29.67
N GLY A 130 -12.90 -2.58 29.44
CA GLY A 130 -12.08 -3.80 29.39
C GLY A 130 -12.52 -4.77 28.29
N TRP A 131 -13.10 -4.28 27.19
CA TRP A 131 -13.59 -5.15 26.13
C TRP A 131 -12.44 -5.92 25.48
N ALA A 132 -12.73 -7.16 25.09
CA ALA A 132 -11.79 -7.96 24.33
C ALA A 132 -11.51 -7.27 22.99
N LYS A 133 -10.23 -7.24 22.58
CA LYS A 133 -9.78 -6.62 21.33
C LYS A 133 -10.60 -7.06 20.12
N LYS A 134 -10.93 -8.36 20.04
CA LYS A 134 -11.75 -8.93 18.95
C LYS A 134 -13.15 -8.29 18.88
N THR A 135 -13.78 -8.07 20.03
CA THR A 135 -15.10 -7.42 20.11
C THR A 135 -15.02 -5.95 19.68
N ILE A 136 -13.96 -5.25 20.09
CA ILE A 136 -13.72 -3.86 19.67
C ILE A 136 -13.53 -3.80 18.15
N ASP A 137 -12.72 -4.68 17.58
CA ASP A 137 -12.45 -4.74 16.14
C ASP A 137 -13.74 -5.01 15.35
N ASP A 138 -14.59 -5.95 15.79
CA ASP A 138 -15.86 -6.28 15.13
C ASP A 138 -16.88 -5.12 15.21
N CYS A 139 -16.94 -4.42 16.35
CA CYS A 139 -17.76 -3.22 16.49
C CYS A 139 -17.25 -2.08 15.59
N CYS A 140 -15.94 -1.81 15.58
CA CYS A 140 -15.36 -0.79 14.72
C CYS A 140 -15.65 -1.06 13.24
N ARG A 141 -15.51 -2.31 12.78
CA ARG A 141 -15.87 -2.71 11.41
C ARG A 141 -17.34 -2.44 11.08
N THR A 142 -18.23 -2.72 12.03
CA THR A 142 -19.67 -2.49 11.84
C THR A 142 -19.98 -1.00 11.72
N VAL A 143 -19.41 -0.19 12.61
CA VAL A 143 -19.59 1.27 12.63
C VAL A 143 -18.97 1.92 11.39
N ASP A 144 -17.78 1.48 11.00
CA ASP A 144 -17.13 1.91 9.75
C ASP A 144 -18.00 1.53 8.54
N SER A 145 -18.64 0.36 8.53
CA SER A 145 -19.57 -0.03 7.44
C SER A 145 -20.80 0.87 7.37
N PHE A 146 -21.37 1.23 8.53
CA PHE A 146 -22.52 2.14 8.60
C PHE A 146 -22.19 3.52 8.02
N PHE A 147 -21.11 4.15 8.47
CA PHE A 147 -20.74 5.49 7.98
C PHE A 147 -20.25 5.51 6.53
N ARG A 148 -19.90 4.35 5.96
CA ARG A 148 -19.59 4.21 4.54
C ARG A 148 -20.82 4.16 3.65
N LEU A 149 -21.97 3.73 4.17
CA LEU A 149 -23.22 3.57 3.39
C LEU A 149 -24.17 4.78 3.54
N ALA A 150 -23.99 5.59 4.57
CA ALA A 150 -24.89 6.67 4.94
C ALA A 150 -24.43 8.08 4.50
N GLY A 151 -23.37 8.20 3.70
CA GLY A 151 -22.82 9.48 3.21
C GLY A 151 -22.47 9.45 1.74
#